data_AF-A0A397UA77-F1
#
_entry.id   AF-A0A397UA77-F1
#
_cell.length_a   1.000
_cell.length_b   1.000
_cell.length_c   1.000
_cell.angle_alpha   90.00
_cell.angle_beta   90.00
_cell.angle_gamma   90.00
#
_symmetry.space_group_name_H-M   'P 1'
#
loop_
_entity.id
_entity.type
_entity.pdbx_description
1 polymer ?
#
loop_
_entity_poly.entity_id
_entity_poly.type
_entity_poly.pdbx_seq_one_letter_code
_entity_poly.pdbx_strand_id
1 'polypeptide(L)'
;MKSFQSSKVILCRTFSTTNKVLQRRRPGSSAKREKEFDLEMLNEYRFDGMTKPGYDILLAQSEIRKYLRKAEYELPQLTKFAEPFKPPSSDKILCFKTMYYIGEDHPLQNKVVMTVKEKDLPLTKEQLHKFKVLCGPRFNGKGKFKFSCEKFPHQAQNKKYLSDLMDRLLEESRNDTETFAEIPVDLRHVKTKKKHPFPREWLCQPKDNLKLTNQVSTNLITDTVVSDDDSSTKQETSIYETITVKSQ
;
A
#
# COMPACT_ATOMS: atom_id res chain seq x y z
N MET A 1 -23.90 24.65 -0.74
CA MET A 1 -24.48 23.39 -1.24
C MET A 1 -24.68 23.54 -2.75
N LYS A 2 -23.86 22.90 -3.57
CA LYS A 2 -24.10 22.80 -5.01
C LYS A 2 -24.28 21.32 -5.32
N SER A 3 -25.53 20.94 -5.56
CA SER A 3 -25.93 19.61 -6.00
C SER A 3 -25.39 19.38 -7.42
N PHE A 4 -24.48 18.42 -7.58
CA PHE A 4 -24.18 17.87 -8.89
C PHE A 4 -25.32 16.93 -9.27
N GLN A 5 -26.20 17.40 -10.16
CA GLN A 5 -27.14 16.51 -10.83
C GLN A 5 -26.33 15.60 -11.77
N SER A 6 -26.39 14.30 -11.51
CA SER A 6 -25.96 13.27 -12.45
C SER A 6 -26.94 13.26 -13.62
N SER A 7 -26.56 13.86 -14.74
CA SER A 7 -27.26 13.67 -16.00
C SER A 7 -26.94 12.26 -16.51
N LYS A 8 -27.88 11.33 -16.31
CA LYS A 8 -27.90 10.09 -17.07
C LYS A 8 -28.06 10.45 -18.55
N VAL A 9 -26.98 10.37 -19.31
CA VAL A 9 -27.03 10.41 -20.77
C VAL A 9 -27.70 9.11 -21.22
N ILE A 10 -29.02 9.15 -21.38
CA ILE A 10 -29.74 8.13 -22.12
C ILE A 10 -29.30 8.30 -23.57
N LEU A 11 -28.48 7.39 -24.08
CA LEU A 11 -28.27 7.26 -25.51
C LEU A 11 -29.60 6.84 -26.14
N CYS A 12 -30.43 7.82 -26.49
CA CYS A 12 -31.51 7.62 -27.44
C CYS A 12 -30.85 7.26 -28.76
N ARG A 13 -30.89 5.97 -29.14
CA ARG A 13 -30.59 5.54 -30.50
C ARG A 13 -31.66 6.14 -31.41
N THR A 14 -31.38 7.31 -31.96
CA THR A 14 -32.19 7.89 -33.01
C THR A 14 -32.05 7.01 -34.26
N PHE A 15 -33.10 6.24 -34.57
CA PHE A 15 -33.18 5.58 -35.86
C PHE A 15 -33.39 6.66 -36.92
N SER A 16 -32.33 6.94 -37.68
CA SER A 16 -32.39 7.88 -38.80
C SER A 16 -33.20 7.23 -39.94
N THR A 17 -34.47 7.62 -40.09
CA THR A 17 -35.29 7.26 -41.24
C THR A 17 -34.94 8.17 -42.42
N THR A 18 -33.73 8.03 -42.95
CA THR A 18 -33.39 8.69 -44.22
C THR A 18 -34.14 8.03 -45.36
N ASN A 19 -34.78 8.85 -46.20
CA ASN A 19 -35.51 8.39 -47.37
C ASN A 19 -34.56 7.60 -48.30
N LYS A 20 -34.96 6.42 -48.80
CA LYS A 20 -34.09 5.55 -49.64
C LYS A 20 -33.48 6.27 -50.85
N VAL A 21 -34.14 7.33 -51.32
CA VAL A 21 -33.68 8.18 -52.44
C VAL A 21 -32.49 9.08 -52.04
N LEU A 22 -32.42 9.50 -50.77
CA LEU A 22 -31.33 10.31 -50.22
C LEU A 22 -30.17 9.46 -49.66
N GLN A 23 -30.34 8.13 -49.58
CA GLN A 23 -29.22 7.25 -49.33
C GLN A 23 -28.30 7.32 -50.55
N ARG A 24 -27.20 8.07 -50.41
CA ARG A 24 -26.07 8.02 -51.33
C ARG A 24 -25.77 6.53 -51.54
N ARG A 25 -25.93 6.04 -52.77
CA ARG A 25 -25.42 4.71 -53.14
C ARG A 25 -24.00 4.69 -52.61
N ARG A 26 -23.71 3.80 -51.65
CA ARG A 26 -22.30 3.50 -51.33
C ARG A 26 -21.66 3.33 -52.69
N PRO A 27 -20.66 4.16 -53.06
CA PRO A 27 -19.98 3.96 -54.33
C PRO A 27 -19.72 2.47 -54.37
N GLY A 28 -20.18 1.82 -55.44
CA GLY A 28 -20.15 0.38 -55.54
C GLY A 28 -18.76 -0.11 -55.14
N SER A 29 -18.65 -1.37 -54.75
CA SER A 29 -17.37 -2.03 -54.49
C SER A 29 -16.48 -2.13 -55.76
N SER A 30 -16.48 -1.09 -56.60
CA SER A 30 -15.77 -0.81 -57.83
C SER A 30 -14.86 0.41 -57.69
N ALA A 31 -14.72 1.01 -56.49
CA ALA A 31 -13.47 1.72 -56.19
C ALA A 31 -12.39 0.64 -56.26
N LYS A 32 -11.60 0.63 -57.36
CA LYS A 32 -10.48 -0.29 -57.55
C LYS A 32 -9.70 -0.26 -56.24
N ARG A 33 -9.76 -1.34 -55.45
CA ARG A 33 -8.85 -1.49 -54.32
C ARG A 33 -7.47 -1.33 -54.93
N GLU A 34 -6.70 -0.37 -54.42
CA GLU A 34 -5.34 -0.19 -54.86
C GLU A 34 -4.66 -1.56 -54.71
N LYS A 35 -4.16 -2.10 -55.82
CA LYS A 35 -3.63 -3.48 -55.90
C LYS A 35 -2.27 -3.62 -55.19
N GLU A 36 -1.92 -2.65 -54.36
CA GLU A 36 -0.62 -2.56 -53.70
C GLU A 36 -0.38 -3.72 -52.73
N PHE A 37 -1.45 -4.34 -52.23
CA PHE A 37 -1.41 -5.52 -51.37
C PHE A 37 -1.85 -6.82 -52.06
N ASP A 38 -1.99 -6.81 -53.40
CA ASP A 38 -2.32 -8.01 -54.17
C ASP A 38 -1.08 -8.89 -54.31
N LEU A 39 -1.19 -10.20 -54.06
CA LEU A 39 -0.02 -11.09 -53.94
C LEU A 39 0.85 -11.13 -55.21
N GLU A 40 0.21 -10.98 -56.37
CA GLU A 40 0.88 -10.99 -57.69
C GLU A 40 1.65 -9.68 -57.97
N MET A 41 1.33 -8.60 -57.26
CA MET A 41 1.92 -7.26 -57.44
C MET A 41 2.94 -6.91 -56.36
N LEU A 42 3.12 -7.78 -55.36
CA LEU A 42 4.14 -7.58 -54.32
C LEU A 42 5.53 -7.86 -54.88
N ASN A 43 6.49 -7.02 -54.49
CA ASN A 43 7.89 -7.27 -54.81
C ASN A 43 8.39 -8.54 -54.11
N GLU A 44 9.31 -9.25 -54.77
CA GLU A 44 10.00 -10.38 -54.18
C GLU A 44 10.77 -9.97 -52.92
N TYR A 45 10.59 -10.73 -51.83
CA TYR A 45 11.26 -10.46 -50.57
C TYR A 45 12.72 -10.93 -50.61
N ARG A 46 13.66 -10.01 -50.41
CA ARG A 46 15.10 -10.25 -50.57
C ARG A 46 15.83 -10.62 -49.26
N PHE A 47 15.09 -10.97 -48.21
CA PHE A 47 15.65 -11.25 -46.88
C PHE A 47 16.45 -10.08 -46.26
N ASP A 48 16.11 -8.85 -46.63
CA ASP A 48 16.77 -7.60 -46.21
C ASP A 48 16.05 -6.86 -45.06
N GLY A 49 14.78 -7.18 -44.81
CA GLY A 49 14.00 -6.63 -43.70
C GLY A 49 13.80 -7.63 -42.57
N MET A 50 13.77 -7.18 -41.31
CA MET A 50 13.35 -8.03 -40.19
C MET A 50 11.82 -8.13 -40.13
N THR A 51 11.31 -9.25 -39.61
CA THR A 51 9.89 -9.34 -39.23
C THR A 51 9.61 -8.44 -38.03
N LYS A 52 8.34 -8.05 -37.83
CA LYS A 52 7.90 -7.23 -36.69
C LYS A 52 8.47 -7.69 -35.33
N PRO A 53 8.37 -8.98 -34.92
CA PRO A 53 8.93 -9.41 -33.64
C PRO A 53 10.46 -9.25 -33.59
N GLY A 54 11.17 -9.50 -34.70
CA GLY A 54 12.62 -9.27 -34.76
C GLY A 54 12.98 -7.79 -34.61
N TYR A 55 12.23 -6.90 -35.24
CA TYR A 55 12.40 -5.46 -35.11
C TYR A 55 12.10 -4.95 -33.69
N ASP A 56 11.07 -5.49 -33.03
CA ASP A 56 10.76 -5.14 -31.64
C ASP A 56 11.89 -5.52 -30.68
N ILE A 57 12.52 -6.69 -30.90
CA ILE A 57 13.71 -7.11 -30.14
C ILE A 57 14.86 -6.14 -30.37
N LEU A 58 15.10 -5.70 -31.61
CA LEU A 58 16.13 -4.70 -31.93
C LEU A 58 15.85 -3.39 -31.21
N LEU A 59 14.60 -2.89 -31.25
CA LEU A 59 14.22 -1.66 -30.55
C LEU A 59 14.45 -1.76 -29.04
N ALA A 60 14.04 -2.86 -28.42
CA ALA A 60 14.28 -3.11 -27.00
C ALA A 60 15.78 -3.11 -26.67
N GLN A 61 16.61 -3.74 -27.51
CA GLN A 61 18.07 -3.70 -27.35
C GLN A 61 18.63 -2.27 -27.49
N SER A 62 18.11 -1.48 -28.43
CA SER A 62 18.50 -0.07 -28.62
C SER A 62 18.16 0.78 -27.39
N GLU A 63 16.99 0.57 -26.79
CA GLU A 63 16.57 1.22 -25.55
C GLU A 63 17.50 0.86 -24.39
N ILE A 64 17.82 -0.42 -24.22
CA ILE A 64 18.78 -0.88 -23.20
C ILE A 64 20.13 -0.19 -23.39
N ARG A 65 20.66 -0.18 -24.61
CA ARG A 65 21.94 0.48 -24.94
C ARG A 65 21.90 1.98 -24.62
N LYS A 66 20.77 2.64 -24.87
CA LYS A 66 20.57 4.04 -24.50
C LYS A 66 20.67 4.23 -22.99
N TYR A 67 20.03 3.39 -22.17
CA TYR A 67 20.14 3.47 -20.71
C TYR A 67 21.54 3.12 -20.19
N LEU A 68 22.22 2.14 -20.78
CA LEU A 68 23.61 1.82 -20.43
C LEU A 68 24.55 3.00 -20.69
N ARG A 69 24.40 3.68 -21.83
CA ARG A 69 25.15 4.91 -22.12
C ARG A 69 24.89 6.00 -21.08
N LYS A 70 23.63 6.20 -20.69
CA LYS A 70 23.29 7.15 -19.62
C LYS A 70 23.92 6.77 -18.28
N ALA A 71 23.91 5.47 -17.96
CA ALA A 71 24.50 4.97 -16.73
C ALA A 71 26.01 5.21 -16.67
N GLU A 72 26.71 5.04 -17.79
CA GLU A 72 28.16 5.21 -17.88
C GLU A 72 28.56 6.68 -17.92
N TYR A 73 27.91 7.50 -18.75
CA TYR A 73 28.36 8.87 -19.02
C TYR A 73 27.60 9.96 -18.26
N GLU A 74 26.31 9.79 -18.00
CA GLU A 74 25.46 10.82 -17.37
C GLU A 74 25.38 10.64 -15.84
N LEU A 75 25.17 9.43 -15.33
CA LEU A 75 24.99 9.21 -13.88
C LEU A 75 26.19 9.65 -13.03
N PRO A 76 27.46 9.42 -13.41
CA PRO A 76 28.59 9.91 -12.63
C PRO A 76 28.61 11.43 -12.52
N GLN A 77 28.05 12.16 -13.50
CA GLN A 77 27.96 13.62 -13.44
C GLN A 77 26.97 14.10 -12.39
N LEU A 78 25.95 13.31 -12.05
CA LEU A 78 24.97 13.65 -11.00
C LEU A 78 25.59 13.72 -9.61
N THR A 79 26.75 13.06 -9.39
CA THR A 79 27.47 13.13 -8.12
C THR A 79 27.88 14.56 -7.76
N LYS A 80 28.09 15.43 -8.76
CA LYS A 80 28.41 16.85 -8.58
C LYS A 80 27.29 17.64 -7.89
N PHE A 81 26.05 17.17 -7.99
CA PHE A 81 24.86 17.80 -7.42
C PHE A 81 24.35 17.06 -6.17
N ALA A 82 25.06 16.04 -5.70
CA ALA A 82 24.67 15.27 -4.53
C ALA A 82 25.00 16.03 -3.24
N GLU A 83 24.01 16.27 -2.41
CA GLU A 83 24.18 16.82 -1.06
C GLU A 83 24.17 15.70 -0.02
N PRO A 84 25.07 15.69 0.98
CA PRO A 84 25.05 14.69 2.04
C PRO A 84 23.81 14.89 2.93
N PHE A 85 23.23 13.78 3.38
CA PHE A 85 22.07 13.82 4.27
C PHE A 85 22.43 14.44 5.62
N LYS A 86 21.79 15.56 5.96
CA LYS A 86 21.87 16.20 7.29
C LYS A 86 20.60 15.85 8.08
N PRO A 87 20.70 15.13 9.21
CA PRO A 87 19.53 14.82 10.01
C PRO A 87 18.86 16.10 10.52
N PRO A 88 17.53 16.12 10.69
CA PRO A 88 16.82 17.28 11.21
C PRO A 88 17.22 17.55 12.67
N SER A 89 17.41 18.83 13.01
CA SER A 89 17.58 19.29 14.40
C SER A 89 16.35 18.94 15.26
N SER A 90 16.55 18.87 16.58
CA SER A 90 15.46 18.67 17.55
C SER A 90 14.37 19.74 17.48
N ASP A 91 14.68 20.93 16.96
CA ASP A 91 13.71 22.03 16.80
C ASP A 91 12.67 21.73 15.70
N LYS A 92 13.03 20.88 14.73
CA LYS A 92 12.18 20.51 13.58
C LYS A 92 11.24 19.36 13.95
N ILE A 93 10.24 19.67 14.76
CA ILE A 93 9.32 18.69 15.36
C ILE A 93 8.27 18.18 14.34
N LEU A 94 7.85 19.02 13.39
CA LEU A 94 6.74 18.73 12.48
C LEU A 94 7.21 17.91 11.26
N CYS A 95 6.52 16.81 10.98
CA CYS A 95 6.73 16.01 9.77
C CYS A 95 5.56 16.18 8.80
N PHE A 96 5.82 16.78 7.64
CA PHE A 96 4.84 16.91 6.55
C PHE A 96 5.07 15.84 5.50
N LYS A 97 3.99 15.17 5.09
CA LYS A 97 3.94 14.26 3.95
C LYS A 97 3.03 14.85 2.88
N THR A 98 3.60 15.04 1.70
CA THR A 98 2.90 15.37 0.46
C THR A 98 2.94 14.17 -0.49
N MET A 99 2.01 14.14 -1.44
CA MET A 99 2.01 13.15 -2.52
C MET A 99 2.15 13.91 -3.83
N TYR A 100 2.93 13.38 -4.77
CA TYR A 100 3.16 13.97 -6.07
C TYR A 100 3.05 12.88 -7.13
N TYR A 101 2.23 13.12 -8.15
CA TYR A 101 2.05 12.22 -9.29
C TYR A 101 2.81 12.82 -10.48
N ILE A 102 3.78 12.08 -11.01
CA ILE A 102 4.64 12.57 -12.10
C ILE A 102 3.87 12.40 -13.42
N GLY A 103 3.61 13.51 -14.11
CA GLY A 103 2.98 13.51 -15.43
C GLY A 103 1.45 13.42 -15.44
N GLU A 104 0.80 13.38 -14.27
CA GLU A 104 -0.65 13.32 -14.15
C GLU A 104 -1.18 14.31 -13.11
N ASP A 105 -2.27 15.00 -13.43
CA ASP A 105 -2.97 15.86 -12.49
C ASP A 105 -3.98 15.03 -11.67
N HIS A 106 -3.59 14.66 -10.45
CA HIS A 106 -4.43 13.87 -9.56
C HIS A 106 -4.97 14.71 -8.39
N PRO A 107 -6.27 14.68 -8.05
CA PRO A 107 -6.85 15.52 -6.99
C PRO A 107 -6.23 15.27 -5.60
N LEU A 108 -5.84 14.03 -5.30
CA LEU A 108 -5.16 13.67 -4.04
C LEU A 108 -3.80 14.37 -3.87
N GLN A 109 -3.20 14.87 -4.95
CA GLN A 109 -1.97 15.66 -4.89
C GLN A 109 -2.14 16.85 -3.95
N ASN A 110 -3.33 17.43 -3.84
CA ASN A 110 -3.56 18.61 -3.01
C ASN A 110 -3.44 18.31 -1.50
N LYS A 111 -3.62 17.04 -1.11
CA LYS A 111 -3.63 16.62 0.28
C LYS A 111 -2.26 16.73 0.93
N VAL A 112 -2.25 17.30 2.14
CA VAL A 112 -1.07 17.33 3.01
C VAL A 112 -1.39 16.63 4.31
N VAL A 113 -0.46 15.81 4.80
CA VAL A 113 -0.57 15.12 6.08
C VAL A 113 0.55 15.62 7.01
N MET A 114 0.19 16.07 8.19
CA MET A 114 1.11 16.49 9.25
C MET A 114 1.12 15.44 10.37
N THR A 115 2.30 15.03 10.80
CA THR A 115 2.49 14.11 11.93
C THR A 115 3.38 14.75 12.98
N VAL A 116 2.99 14.62 14.25
CA VAL A 116 3.69 15.18 15.40
C VAL A 116 3.78 14.13 16.50
N LYS A 117 4.91 14.05 17.19
CA LYS A 117 5.05 13.20 18.38
C LYS A 117 4.79 14.00 19.63
N GLU A 118 4.20 13.34 20.62
CA GLU A 118 3.90 13.92 21.92
C GLU A 118 5.16 14.39 22.68
N LYS A 119 6.23 13.60 22.64
CA LYS A 119 7.46 13.86 23.38
C LYS A 119 8.24 15.07 22.89
N ASP A 120 8.03 15.42 21.61
CA ASP A 120 8.78 16.47 20.94
C ASP A 120 8.08 17.84 21.14
N LEU A 121 6.89 17.87 21.75
CA LEU A 121 6.14 19.10 22.03
C LEU A 121 6.63 19.76 23.33
N PRO A 122 6.92 21.08 23.34
CA PRO A 122 7.33 21.81 24.54
C PRO A 122 6.10 22.19 25.39
N LEU A 123 5.45 21.20 25.99
CA LEU A 123 4.27 21.36 26.86
C LEU A 123 4.45 20.65 28.20
N THR A 124 3.89 21.24 29.27
CA THR A 124 3.80 20.60 30.59
C THR A 124 2.80 19.42 30.54
N LYS A 125 2.89 18.46 31.48
CA LYS A 125 2.02 17.27 31.51
C LYS A 125 0.53 17.59 31.46
N GLU A 126 0.09 18.65 32.16
CA GLU A 126 -1.31 19.11 32.20
C GLU A 126 -1.75 19.70 30.85
N GLN A 127 -0.94 20.61 30.30
CA GLN A 127 -1.16 21.20 28.96
C GLN A 127 -1.19 20.13 27.87
N LEU A 128 -0.34 19.12 28.00
CA LEU A 128 -0.29 17.97 27.10
C LEU A 128 -1.56 17.13 27.22
N HIS A 129 -2.06 16.90 28.43
CA HIS A 129 -3.34 16.21 28.65
C HIS A 129 -4.48 16.96 27.96
N LYS A 130 -4.57 18.28 28.16
CA LYS A 130 -5.50 19.16 27.44
C LYS A 130 -5.35 19.04 25.92
N PHE A 131 -4.12 19.09 25.41
CA PHE A 131 -3.83 18.92 23.98
C PHE A 131 -4.36 17.58 23.43
N LYS A 132 -4.21 16.48 24.17
CA LYS A 132 -4.76 15.17 23.79
C LYS A 132 -6.29 15.19 23.70
N VAL A 133 -6.95 15.78 24.69
CA VAL A 133 -8.42 15.91 24.73
C VAL A 133 -8.92 16.72 23.54
N LEU A 134 -8.30 17.86 23.24
CA LEU A 134 -8.64 18.71 22.08
C LEU A 134 -8.42 18.00 20.73
N CYS A 135 -7.38 17.18 20.63
CA CYS A 135 -7.08 16.45 19.40
C CYS A 135 -8.10 15.33 19.12
N GLY A 136 -8.64 14.70 20.16
CA GLY A 136 -9.62 13.61 20.10
C GLY A 136 -9.15 12.46 19.20
N PRO A 137 -9.88 12.09 18.14
CA PRO A 137 -9.61 10.90 17.32
C PRO A 137 -8.29 10.98 16.51
N ARG A 138 -7.67 12.15 16.44
CA ARG A 138 -6.40 12.37 15.74
C ARG A 138 -5.19 11.83 16.51
N PHE A 139 -5.36 11.52 17.80
CA PHE A 139 -4.37 10.86 18.62
C PHE A 139 -4.40 9.35 18.42
N ASN A 140 -3.27 8.70 18.16
CA ASN A 140 -3.22 7.24 17.90
C ASN A 140 -3.10 6.39 19.19
N GLY A 141 -3.19 6.97 20.39
CA GLY A 141 -2.94 6.27 21.65
C GLY A 141 -1.45 5.98 21.95
N LYS A 142 -0.57 6.09 20.95
CA LYS A 142 0.87 5.76 21.02
C LYS A 142 1.78 7.01 20.98
N GLY A 143 1.33 8.14 21.50
CA GLY A 143 2.13 9.37 21.55
C GLY A 143 2.37 10.01 20.18
N LYS A 144 1.46 9.80 19.20
CA LYS A 144 1.54 10.39 17.85
C LYS A 144 0.19 10.99 17.46
N PHE A 145 0.25 12.21 16.93
CA PHE A 145 -0.88 12.95 16.39
C PHE A 145 -0.76 13.02 14.87
N LYS A 146 -1.87 12.76 14.17
CA LYS A 146 -1.92 12.81 12.71
C LYS A 146 -3.06 13.71 12.26
N PHE A 147 -2.71 14.73 11.48
CA PHE A 147 -3.63 15.68 10.87
C PHE A 147 -3.52 15.57 9.36
N SER A 148 -4.62 15.74 8.65
CA SER A 148 -4.60 15.83 7.19
C SER A 148 -5.54 16.92 6.72
N CYS A 149 -5.12 17.66 5.70
CA CYS A 149 -5.93 18.70 5.06
C CYS A 149 -5.92 18.53 3.55
N GLU A 150 -7.11 18.64 2.95
CA GLU A 150 -7.37 18.59 1.51
C GLU A 150 -8.46 19.61 1.15
N LYS A 151 -8.58 20.69 1.94
CA LYS A 151 -9.65 21.68 1.78
C LYS A 151 -9.39 22.65 0.63
N PHE A 152 -8.13 22.95 0.38
CA PHE A 152 -7.69 23.95 -0.58
C PHE A 152 -7.13 23.29 -1.85
N PRO A 153 -7.19 23.98 -3.00
CA PRO A 153 -6.67 23.47 -4.27
C PRO A 153 -5.14 23.38 -4.29
N HIS A 154 -4.43 24.21 -3.54
CA HIS A 154 -2.97 24.20 -3.53
C HIS A 154 -2.40 23.53 -2.27
N GLN A 155 -1.41 22.65 -2.46
CA GLN A 155 -0.70 21.99 -1.35
C GLN A 155 -0.12 23.00 -0.34
N ALA A 156 0.43 24.11 -0.83
CA ALA A 156 1.01 25.15 0.03
C ALA A 156 -0.03 25.75 1.00
N GLN A 157 -1.26 25.98 0.52
CA GLN A 157 -2.37 26.47 1.34
C GLN A 157 -2.79 25.43 2.38
N ASN A 158 -2.90 24.16 1.99
CA ASN A 158 -3.20 23.05 2.92
C ASN A 158 -2.12 22.89 3.99
N LYS A 159 -0.84 23.05 3.64
CA LYS A 159 0.29 23.03 4.58
C LYS A 159 0.24 24.22 5.55
N LYS A 160 -0.05 25.42 5.04
CA LYS A 160 -0.19 26.64 5.85
C LYS A 160 -1.35 26.49 6.85
N TYR A 161 -2.51 26.03 6.38
CA TYR A 161 -3.63 25.76 7.26
C TYR A 161 -3.31 24.76 8.40
N LEU A 162 -2.51 23.74 8.12
CA LEU A 162 -2.08 22.76 9.14
C LEU A 162 -1.11 23.37 10.16
N SER A 163 -0.23 24.31 9.75
CA SER A 163 0.61 25.04 10.70
C SER A 163 -0.23 25.97 11.57
N ASP A 164 -1.12 26.77 10.98
CA ASP A 164 -2.02 27.67 11.74
C ASP A 164 -2.98 26.90 12.67
N LEU A 165 -3.36 25.67 12.30
CA LEU A 165 -4.11 24.78 13.18
C LEU A 165 -3.26 24.30 14.36
N MET A 166 -2.00 23.95 14.12
CA MET A 166 -1.08 23.51 15.16
C MET A 166 -0.81 24.63 16.16
N ASP A 167 -0.59 25.86 15.68
CA ASP A 167 -0.33 27.03 16.52
C ASP A 167 -1.55 27.32 17.42
N ARG A 168 -2.76 27.28 16.86
CA ARG A 168 -3.99 27.40 17.66
C ARG A 168 -4.16 26.28 18.68
N LEU A 169 -3.85 25.03 18.34
CA LEU A 169 -3.90 23.93 19.30
C LEU A 169 -2.88 24.12 20.45
N LEU A 170 -1.71 24.66 20.14
CA LEU A 170 -0.69 24.98 21.15
C LEU A 170 -1.13 26.12 22.05
N GLU A 171 -1.69 27.19 21.48
CA GLU A 171 -2.27 28.32 22.21
C GLU A 171 -3.38 27.84 23.15
N GLU A 172 -4.36 27.09 22.63
CA GLU A 172 -5.44 26.54 23.45
C GLU A 172 -4.93 25.60 24.54
N SER A 173 -3.89 24.79 24.26
CA SER A 173 -3.31 23.91 25.27
C SER A 173 -2.59 24.65 26.40
N ARG A 174 -2.10 25.88 26.14
CA ARG A 174 -1.42 26.74 27.11
C ARG A 174 -2.38 27.67 27.85
N ASN A 175 -3.60 27.85 27.34
CA ASN A 175 -4.61 28.66 28.01
C ASN A 175 -5.01 28.01 29.34
N ASP A 176 -4.78 28.70 30.45
CA ASP A 176 -5.02 28.21 31.82
C ASP A 176 -6.48 28.39 32.29
N THR A 177 -7.35 28.92 31.45
CA THR A 177 -8.77 29.15 31.78
C THR A 177 -9.52 27.85 32.10
N GLU A 178 -9.18 26.76 31.41
CA GLU A 178 -9.79 25.43 31.57
C GLU A 178 -8.72 24.33 31.41
N THR A 179 -8.41 23.59 32.47
CA THR A 179 -7.30 22.59 32.48
C THR A 179 -7.73 21.19 32.00
N PHE A 180 -9.04 20.94 31.85
CA PHE A 180 -9.62 19.63 31.45
C PHE A 180 -9.09 18.42 32.25
N ALA A 181 -8.72 18.61 33.52
CA ALA A 181 -8.15 17.56 34.36
C ALA A 181 -9.14 16.41 34.64
N GLU A 182 -10.43 16.74 34.78
CA GLU A 182 -11.49 15.78 35.10
C GLU A 182 -11.89 14.87 33.93
N ILE A 183 -11.57 15.25 32.69
CA ILE A 183 -12.00 14.51 31.50
C ILE A 183 -10.92 13.51 31.11
N PRO A 184 -11.18 12.19 31.19
CA PRO A 184 -10.20 11.19 30.76
C PRO A 184 -9.99 11.25 29.24
N VAL A 185 -8.76 10.97 28.80
CA VAL A 185 -8.44 10.86 27.37
C VAL A 185 -9.24 9.73 26.73
N ASP A 186 -10.08 10.05 25.75
CA ASP A 186 -10.83 9.06 25.00
C ASP A 186 -9.89 8.27 24.06
N LEU A 187 -9.89 6.94 24.20
CA LEU A 187 -9.10 6.00 23.40
C LEU A 187 -9.98 5.00 22.64
N ARG A 188 -11.31 5.18 22.62
CA ARG A 188 -12.26 4.24 22.01
C ARG A 188 -12.03 4.06 20.50
N HIS A 189 -11.51 5.07 19.82
CA HIS A 189 -11.15 4.99 18.39
C HIS A 189 -9.86 4.20 18.13
N VAL A 190 -9.02 3.96 19.14
CA VAL A 190 -7.73 3.28 19.00
C VAL A 190 -7.93 1.77 19.05
N LYS A 191 -7.96 1.13 17.87
CA LYS A 191 -8.04 -0.33 17.77
C LYS A 191 -6.68 -0.97 18.04
N THR A 192 -6.52 -1.58 19.22
CA THR A 192 -5.30 -2.30 19.60
C THR A 192 -5.37 -3.76 19.16
N LYS A 193 -4.45 -4.18 18.28
CA LYS A 193 -4.27 -5.59 17.91
C LYS A 193 -3.30 -6.24 18.89
N LYS A 194 -3.73 -7.30 19.59
CA LYS A 194 -2.84 -8.11 20.45
C LYS A 194 -1.82 -8.82 19.56
N LYS A 195 -0.54 -8.70 19.89
CA LYS A 195 0.54 -9.44 19.25
C LYS A 195 0.95 -10.54 20.21
N HIS A 196 0.89 -11.79 19.78
CA HIS A 196 1.37 -12.92 20.56
C HIS A 196 2.84 -13.13 20.19
N PRO A 197 3.80 -12.84 21.08
CA PRO A 197 5.20 -13.19 20.83
C PRO A 197 5.37 -14.70 20.90
N PHE A 198 6.43 -15.21 20.27
CA PHE A 198 6.84 -16.59 20.46
C PHE A 198 7.19 -16.81 21.94
N PRO A 199 6.65 -17.86 22.61
CA PRO A 199 6.95 -18.14 24.00
C PRO A 199 8.46 -18.29 24.20
N ARG A 200 9.00 -17.54 25.16
CA ARG A 200 10.44 -17.58 25.45
C ARG A 200 10.88 -18.95 25.95
N GLU A 201 10.01 -19.65 26.65
CA GLU A 201 10.20 -21.02 27.15
C GLU A 201 10.38 -22.05 26.03
N TRP A 202 9.82 -21.82 24.84
CA TRP A 202 10.00 -22.71 23.68
C TRP A 202 11.28 -22.40 22.90
N LEU A 203 11.99 -21.33 23.26
CA LEU A 203 13.33 -21.11 22.72
C LEU A 203 14.20 -22.22 23.30
N CYS A 204 14.58 -23.17 22.46
CA CYS A 204 15.50 -24.23 22.85
C CYS A 204 16.80 -23.58 23.35
N GLN A 205 17.00 -23.56 24.65
CA GLN A 205 18.25 -23.05 25.19
C GLN A 205 19.34 -24.07 24.85
N PRO A 206 20.59 -23.66 24.65
CA PRO A 206 21.69 -24.60 24.40
C PRO A 206 21.79 -25.70 25.47
N LYS A 207 21.38 -25.40 26.71
CA LYS A 207 21.34 -26.33 27.85
C LYS A 207 20.20 -27.35 27.76
N ASP A 208 19.12 -27.02 27.07
CA ASP A 208 17.95 -27.89 26.92
C ASP A 208 18.17 -28.92 25.80
N ASN A 209 18.98 -28.60 24.78
CA ASN A 209 19.42 -29.58 23.77
C ASN A 209 20.07 -30.82 24.41
N LEU A 210 20.95 -30.63 25.40
CA LEU A 210 21.62 -31.72 26.11
C LEU A 210 20.64 -32.56 26.95
N LYS A 211 19.60 -31.93 27.50
CA LYS A 211 18.54 -32.64 28.23
C LYS A 211 17.66 -33.45 27.27
N LEU A 212 17.32 -32.87 26.12
CA LEU A 212 16.53 -33.54 25.08
C LEU A 212 17.27 -34.74 24.51
N THR A 213 18.58 -34.65 24.23
CA THR A 213 19.37 -35.81 23.78
C THR A 213 19.40 -36.93 24.81
N ASN A 214 19.53 -36.59 26.10
CA ASN A 214 19.54 -37.56 27.18
C ASN A 214 18.15 -38.18 27.41
N GLN A 215 17.06 -37.41 27.22
CA GLN A 215 15.70 -37.94 27.29
C GLN A 215 15.36 -38.85 26.09
N VAL A 216 15.82 -38.49 24.89
CA VAL A 216 15.64 -39.31 23.70
C VAL A 216 16.39 -40.63 23.84
N SER A 217 17.63 -40.64 24.36
CA SER A 217 18.36 -41.88 24.60
C SER A 217 17.71 -42.75 25.68
N THR A 218 17.20 -42.17 26.77
CA THR A 218 16.47 -42.96 27.79
C THR A 218 15.18 -43.54 27.25
N ASN A 219 14.42 -42.79 26.44
CA ASN A 219 13.17 -43.26 25.86
C ASN A 219 13.41 -44.38 24.82
N LEU A 220 14.48 -44.27 24.02
CA LEU A 220 14.87 -45.33 23.10
C LEU A 220 15.27 -46.62 23.84
N ILE A 221 15.97 -46.50 24.98
CA ILE A 221 16.33 -47.65 25.81
C ILE A 221 15.08 -48.31 26.40
N THR A 222 14.12 -47.53 26.90
CA THR A 222 12.86 -48.10 27.41
C THR A 222 12.03 -48.75 26.32
N ASP A 223 11.99 -48.18 25.11
CA ASP A 223 11.27 -48.77 23.98
C ASP A 223 11.93 -50.08 23.51
N THR A 224 13.27 -50.19 23.57
CA THR A 224 13.98 -51.44 23.30
C THR A 224 13.78 -52.50 24.39
N VAL A 225 13.73 -52.11 25.66
CA VAL A 225 13.52 -53.06 26.78
C VAL A 225 12.08 -53.58 26.81
N VAL A 226 11.11 -52.79 26.36
CA VAL A 226 9.71 -53.24 26.20
C VAL A 226 9.51 -54.12 24.96
N SER A 227 10.48 -54.18 24.05
CA SER A 227 10.43 -55.03 22.84
C SER A 227 10.92 -56.46 23.06
N ASP A 228 11.56 -56.77 24.20
CA ASP A 228 12.03 -58.11 24.56
C ASP A 228 11.03 -58.90 25.44
N ASP A 229 9.95 -58.27 25.90
CA ASP A 229 8.77 -58.94 26.48
C ASP A 229 7.62 -58.92 25.46
N ASP A 230 7.45 -60.03 24.73
CA ASP A 230 6.37 -60.29 23.76
C ASP A 230 4.98 -60.16 24.40
N SER A 231 4.44 -58.94 24.49
CA SER A 231 3.00 -58.71 24.65
C SER A 231 2.56 -57.38 24.03
N SER A 232 2.74 -57.22 22.73
CA SER A 232 2.19 -56.09 21.98
C SER A 232 0.71 -56.32 21.62
N THR A 233 -0.22 -55.93 22.49
CA THR A 233 -1.61 -55.69 22.10
C THR A 233 -1.69 -54.33 21.40
N LYS A 234 -1.45 -54.32 20.08
CA LYS A 234 -1.79 -53.19 19.22
C LYS A 234 -3.31 -53.12 19.11
N GLN A 235 -3.95 -52.31 19.94
CA GLN A 235 -5.34 -51.91 19.73
C GLN A 235 -5.36 -50.66 18.83
N GLU A 236 -5.36 -50.89 17.51
CA GLU A 236 -5.87 -49.91 16.56
C GLU A 236 -7.39 -49.86 16.71
N THR A 237 -7.90 -48.98 17.57
CA THR A 237 -9.34 -48.74 17.65
C THR A 237 -9.75 -47.86 16.46
N SER A 238 -10.31 -48.50 15.45
CA SER A 238 -11.07 -47.91 14.36
C SER A 238 -12.19 -47.02 14.92
N ILE A 239 -12.11 -45.71 14.69
CA ILE A 239 -13.15 -44.73 15.04
C ILE A 239 -14.10 -44.61 13.85
N TYR A 240 -14.88 -45.64 13.56
CA TYR A 240 -16.07 -45.49 12.72
C TYR A 240 -17.17 -46.43 13.24
N GLU A 241 -18.38 -45.86 13.30
CA GLU A 241 -19.69 -46.48 13.49
C GLU A 241 -20.18 -46.73 14.92
N THR A 242 -21.02 -45.81 15.42
CA THR A 242 -22.48 -46.05 15.44
C THR A 242 -23.24 -44.80 15.87
N ILE A 243 -23.99 -44.21 14.92
CA ILE A 243 -25.15 -43.37 15.19
C ILE A 243 -26.36 -44.30 15.20
N THR A 244 -27.08 -44.35 16.33
CA THR A 244 -28.47 -44.85 16.44
C THR A 244 -28.97 -44.39 17.82
N VAL A 245 -29.65 -43.25 17.96
CA VAL A 245 -31.11 -43.04 17.79
C VAL A 245 -31.94 -44.09 18.55
N LYS A 246 -32.43 -43.77 19.77
CA LYS A 246 -33.85 -43.41 20.07
C LYS A 246 -34.20 -43.45 21.58
N SER A 247 -34.98 -42.45 21.97
CA SER A 247 -36.13 -42.48 22.92
C SER A 247 -35.98 -43.07 24.33
N GLN A 248 -36.10 -42.23 25.35
CA GLN A 248 -37.36 -41.96 26.08
C GLN A 248 -37.26 -40.63 26.83
#